data_AF-A0A650CDS2-F1
#
_entry.id   AF-A0A650CDS2-F1
#
_cell.length_a   1.000
_cell.length_b   1.000
_cell.length_c   1.000
_cell.angle_alpha   90.00
_cell.angle_beta   90.00
_cell.angle_gamma   90.00
#
_symmetry.space_group_name_H-M   'P 1'
#
loop_
_entity.id
_entity.type
_entity.pdbx_description
1 polymer ?
#
loop_
_entity_poly.entity_id
_entity_poly.type
_entity_poly.pdbx_seq_one_letter_code
_entity_poly.pdbx_strand_id
1 'polypeptide(L)' 'MGYRVFSTGQYKIRQRGNNYYVYKIEKDSNGNVKETYIGPLDKIIEKYLEIGVRGYPCSGPAGI' A
#
# COMPACT_ATOMS: atom_id res chain seq x y z
N MET A 1 -9.85 -10.53 -21.51
CA MET A 1 -9.51 -10.23 -20.09
C MET A 1 -8.74 -8.90 -20.03
N GLY A 2 -9.33 -7.85 -19.49
CA GLY A 2 -8.69 -6.53 -19.42
C GLY A 2 -7.62 -6.47 -18.34
N TYR A 3 -6.45 -5.95 -18.69
CA TYR A 3 -5.42 -5.57 -17.72
C TYR A 3 -5.74 -4.15 -17.23
N ARG A 4 -5.95 -3.99 -15.91
CA ARG A 4 -6.16 -2.68 -15.30
C ARG A 4 -4.91 -2.28 -14.54
N VAL A 5 -4.45 -1.06 -14.78
CA VAL A 5 -3.30 -0.49 -14.09
C VAL A 5 -3.74 0.83 -13.47
N PHE A 6 -3.54 0.94 -12.16
CA PHE A 6 -3.79 2.15 -11.40
C PHE A 6 -2.44 2.74 -11.01
N SER A 7 -2.25 4.04 -11.18
CA SER A 7 -1.04 4.73 -10.72
C SER A 7 -1.44 5.91 -9.88
N THR A 8 -0.89 6.00 -8.68
CA THR A 8 -1.15 7.06 -7.71
C THR A 8 0.16 7.49 -7.08
N GLY A 9 0.61 8.70 -7.40
CA GLY A 9 1.87 9.27 -6.91
C GLY A 9 3.07 8.32 -7.08
N GLN A 10 3.59 7.84 -5.95
CA GLN A 10 4.74 6.93 -5.88
C GLN A 10 4.35 5.44 -5.89
N TYR A 11 3.10 5.10 -6.23
CA TYR A 11 2.62 3.72 -6.22
C TYR A 11 1.90 3.36 -7.52
N LYS A 12 1.99 2.09 -7.88
CA LYS A 12 1.34 1.50 -9.05
C LYS A 12 0.76 0.16 -8.69
N ILE A 13 -0.50 -0.06 -9.04
CA ILE A 13 -1.23 -1.29 -8.80
C ILE A 13 -1.55 -1.90 -10.15
N ARG A 14 -1.17 -3.16 -10.35
CA ARG A 14 -1.46 -3.93 -11.57
C ARG A 14 -2.46 -5.02 -11.22
N GLN A 15 -3.60 -5.02 -11.89
CA GLN A 15 -4.59 -6.09 -11.79
C GLN A 15 -4.31 -7.15 -12.85
N ARG A 16 -4.18 -8.41 -12.41
CA ARG A 16 -4.07 -9.58 -13.27
C ARG A 16 -5.10 -10.62 -12.83
N GLY A 17 -6.19 -10.73 -13.58
CA GLY A 17 -7.35 -11.52 -13.15
C GLY A 17 -7.98 -10.91 -11.89
N ASN A 18 -8.06 -11.71 -10.82
CA ASN A 18 -8.55 -11.29 -9.50
C ASN A 18 -7.44 -10.80 -8.56
N ASN A 19 -6.17 -10.88 -8.97
CA ASN A 19 -5.04 -10.52 -8.13
C ASN A 19 -4.57 -9.09 -8.41
N TYR A 20 -4.26 -8.35 -7.35
CA TYR A 20 -3.72 -7.00 -7.40
C TYR A 20 -2.30 -6.99 -6.87
N TYR A 21 -1.36 -6.50 -7.67
CA TYR A 21 0.07 -6.43 -7.34
C TYR A 21 0.49 -4.99 -7.19
N VAL A 22 1.14 -4.65 -6.07
CA VAL A 22 1.54 -3.28 -5.72
C VAL A 22 3.03 -3.10 -5.97
N TYR A 23 3.36 -2.00 -6.63
CA TYR A 23 4.71 -1.55 -6.93
C TYR A 23 4.90 -0.14 -6.39
N LYS A 24 6.08 0.15 -5.83
CA LYS A 24 6.53 1.49 -5.51
C LYS A 24 7.30 2.04 -6.70
N ILE A 25 6.99 3.27 -7.08
CA ILE A 25 7.70 4.04 -8.08
C ILE A 25 8.64 4.97 -7.33
N GLU A 26 9.93 4.70 -7.42
CA GLU A 26 10.97 5.55 -6.86
C GLU A 26 11.68 6.26 -8.01
N LYS A 27 11.88 7.57 -7.85
CA LYS A 27 12.68 8.36 -8.79
C LYS A 27 14.06 8.52 -8.19
N ASP A 28 15.06 8.00 -8.87
CA ASP A 28 16.45 8.27 -8.55
C ASP A 28 16.80 9.75 -8.85
N SER A 29 17.81 10.29 -8.16
CA SER A 29 18.30 11.67 -8.38
C SER A 29 18.71 11.94 -9.83
N ASN A 30 19.03 10.89 -10.61
CA ASN A 30 19.35 10.97 -12.03
C ASN A 30 18.13 10.92 -12.96
N GLY A 31 16.90 11.00 -12.43
CA GLY A 31 15.67 11.00 -13.22
C GLY A 31 15.19 9.62 -13.69
N ASN A 32 15.88 8.55 -13.29
CA ASN A 32 15.47 7.18 -13.62
C ASN A 32 14.31 6.74 -12.73
N VAL A 33 13.30 6.12 -13.35
CA VAL A 33 12.14 5.57 -12.64
C VAL A 33 12.39 4.10 -12.35
N LYS A 34 12.46 3.75 -11.06
CA LYS A 34 12.62 2.38 -10.58
C LYS A 34 11.28 1.88 -10.02
N GLU A 35 10.79 0.76 -10.58
CA GLU A 35 9.61 0.07 -10.08
C GLU A 35 10.03 -1.05 -9.10
N THR A 36 9.79 -0.84 -7.81
CA THR A 36 10.09 -1.83 -6.75
C THR A 36 8.81 -2.60 -6.43
N TYR A 37 8.83 -3.93 -6.55
CA TYR A 37 7.68 -4.76 -6.14
C TYR A 37 7.55 -4.78 -4.61
N ILE A 38 6.38 -4.41 -4.09
CA ILE A 38 6.10 -4.41 -2.64
C ILE A 38 5.44 -5.71 -2.22
N GLY A 39 4.47 -6.19 -2.99
CA GLY A 39 3.69 -7.37 -2.63
C GLY A 39 2.28 -7.38 -3.24
N PRO A 40 1.51 -8.45 -2.99
CA PRO A 40 0.10 -8.50 -3.34
C PRO A 40 -0.71 -7.60 -2.40
N LEU A 41 -1.71 -6.90 -2.97
CA LEU A 41 -2.54 -5.92 -2.25
C LEU A 41 -3.29 -6.54 -1.07
N ASP A 42 -3.81 -7.75 -1.23
CA ASP A 42 -4.53 -8.50 -0.21
C ASP A 42 -3.71 -8.66 1.09
N LYS A 43 -2.46 -9.11 0.96
CA LYS A 43 -1.55 -9.25 2.11
C LYS A 43 -1.15 -7.94 2.75
N ILE A 44 -1.06 -6.87 1.96
CA ILE A 44 -0.77 -5.52 2.49
C ILE A 44 -1.96 -5.02 3.31
N ILE A 45 -3.18 -5.22 2.83
CA ILE A 45 -4.40 -4.85 3.55
C ILE A 45 -4.57 -5.70 4.81
N GLU A 46 -4.41 -7.03 4.72
CA GLU A 46 -4.45 -7.95 5.86
C GLU A 46 -3.48 -7.51 6.96
N LYS A 47 -2.22 -7.23 6.59
CA LYS A 47 -1.21 -6.73 7.53
C LYS A 47 -1.55 -5.35 8.09
N TYR A 48 -2.12 -4.45 7.29
CA TYR A 48 -2.53 -3.12 7.76
C TYR A 48 -3.68 -3.22 8.78
N LEU A 49 -4.65 -4.09 8.53
CA LEU A 49 -5.74 -4.38 9.45
C LEU A 49 -5.22 -5.02 10.75
N GLU A 50 -4.27 -5.96 10.66
CA GLU A 50 -3.62 -6.59 11.82
C GLU A 50 -2.80 -5.60 12.67
N ILE A 51 -1.97 -4.76 12.05
CA ILE A 51 -1.08 -3.82 12.76
C ILE A 51 -1.87 -2.73 13.47
N GLY A 52 -3.02 -2.35 12.93
CA GLY A 52 -4.04 -1.72 13.74
C GLY A 52 -4.73 -0.53 13.11
N VAL A 53 -5.94 -0.80 12.62
CA VAL A 53 -7.13 -0.13 13.17
C VAL A 53 -7.37 -0.65 14.61
N ARG A 54 -6.31 -0.66 15.41
CA ARG A 54 -6.32 -0.74 16.85
C ARG A 54 -6.16 0.72 17.24
N GLY A 55 -7.21 1.49 16.97
CA GLY A 55 -7.32 2.84 17.51
C GLY A 55 -6.98 2.70 18.98
N TYR A 56 -5.88 3.30 19.41
CA TYR A 56 -5.72 3.55 20.83
C TYR A 56 -7.02 4.24 21.23
N PRO A 57 -7.86 3.67 22.12
CA PRO A 57 -8.79 4.53 22.81
C PRO A 57 -7.90 5.61 23.41
N CYS A 58 -8.16 6.86 23.04
CA CYS A 58 -7.61 7.98 23.77
C CYS A 58 -8.26 7.91 25.16
N SER A 59 -7.74 7.03 26.01
CA SER A 59 -7.93 7.07 27.44
C SER A 59 -7.11 8.27 27.89
N GLY A 60 -7.68 9.46 27.69
CA GLY A 60 -7.19 10.65 28.38
C GLY A 60 -7.05 10.33 29.87
N PRO A 61 -6.12 10.98 30.59
CA PRO A 61 -5.93 10.69 32.00
C PRO A 61 -7.28 10.78 32.70
N ALA A 62 -7.69 9.69 33.36
CA ALA A 62 -8.82 9.71 34.25
C ALA A 62 -8.45 10.70 35.36
N GLY A 63 -9.01 11.91 35.27
CA GLY A 63 -8.86 12.91 36.31
C GLY A 63 -9.42 12.34 37.61
N ILE A 64 -8.55 12.26 38.61
CA ILE A 64 -8.86 12.24 40.04
C ILE A 64 -7.83 13.11 40.75
#